data_AF-A0A7Y0B5V8-F1
#
_entry.id   AF-A0A7Y0B5V8-F1
#
_cell.length_a   1.000
_cell.length_b   1.000
_cell.length_c   1.000
_cell.angle_alpha   90.00
_cell.angle_beta   90.00
_cell.angle_gamma   90.00
#
_symmetry.space_group_name_H-M   'P 1'
#
loop_
_entity.id
_entity.type
_entity.pdbx_description
1 polymer ?
#
loop_
_entity_poly.entity_id
_entity_poly.type
_entity_poly.pdbx_seq_one_letter_code
_entity_poly.pdbx_strand_id
1 'polypeptide(L)'
;MTTVICPYCFHRTQAARLPYRCLMARTGLRGGTPCDPERDDVWAGFTGSTRAPAAYMRGPVFSPSRGLGGLRAPGPRAECPHCGVPTPVRVCANCHSDLPSDYCEQDSRIIALVGAKASGKSTYVSVLVNELRHRVGHAYGAALAAMGDESQRRDREMAEDLYDRMRLPDATIPSAAGFNDPLLYRLSLPRKGFGRDGSRHTALVFFDAAGEDLKSAEAMNLYTQYLGAADGIVLLVDPLQLGAVRDTVGDRGGPVPARDTPALQIAAELATQLRSHGRAGSRGRVDTPLAVAVTKTDTVRGLLDPHSPLLGNAPHTGGRYDPADRLAVHEETRSLLEGWGSGSLWRQLERDFSEVSLFGISALGAPPPDDSPADAPATGPQPVRVEDPLLWLLARRGLVPVAKPPRENGRGVPVA
;
A
#
# COMPACT_ATOMS: atom_id res chain seq x y z
N MET A 1 7.15 22.90 5.29
CA MET A 1 6.83 22.20 6.56
C MET A 1 6.20 20.87 6.20
N THR A 2 6.64 19.76 6.80
CA THR A 2 6.15 18.42 6.47
C THR A 2 4.70 18.26 6.93
N THR A 3 3.80 17.95 6.00
CA THR A 3 2.42 17.55 6.31
C THR A 3 2.41 16.06 6.56
N VAL A 4 1.80 15.66 7.66
CA VAL A 4 1.63 14.26 8.07
C VAL A 4 0.15 13.93 7.93
N ILE A 5 -0.14 12.82 7.28
CA ILE A 5 -1.47 12.22 7.25
C ILE A 5 -1.43 11.11 8.29
N CYS A 6 -2.30 11.14 9.30
CA CYS A 6 -2.39 10.01 10.24
C CYS A 6 -2.69 8.74 9.43
N PRO A 7 -1.89 7.66 9.53
CA PRO A 7 -2.19 6.47 8.77
C PRO A 7 -3.50 5.86 9.24
N TYR A 8 -3.83 5.91 10.54
CA TYR A 8 -5.01 5.26 11.12
C TYR A 8 -6.34 5.96 10.82
N CYS A 9 -6.38 7.29 10.94
CA CYS A 9 -7.63 8.07 10.81
C CYS A 9 -7.58 9.12 9.70
N PHE A 10 -6.53 9.13 8.88
CA PHE A 10 -6.35 10.01 7.70
C PHE A 10 -6.41 11.52 7.95
N HIS A 11 -6.42 11.93 9.22
CA HIS A 11 -6.37 13.33 9.62
C HIS A 11 -5.06 13.96 9.16
N ARG A 12 -5.16 15.09 8.45
CA ARG A 12 -4.02 15.84 7.93
C ARG A 12 -3.61 16.93 8.92
N THR A 13 -2.35 16.92 9.33
CA THR A 13 -1.80 17.95 10.21
C THR A 13 -0.34 18.23 9.87
N GLN A 14 0.21 19.33 10.40
CA GLN A 14 1.63 19.62 10.28
C GLN A 14 2.40 18.81 11.32
N ALA A 15 3.53 18.20 10.93
CA ALA A 15 4.39 17.44 11.85
C ALA A 15 4.75 18.24 13.11
N ALA A 16 5.01 19.55 12.94
CA ALA A 16 5.35 20.48 14.01
C ALA A 16 4.21 20.76 15.00
N ARG A 17 2.96 20.39 14.69
CA ARG A 17 1.78 20.58 15.55
C ARG A 17 1.33 19.30 16.23
N LEU A 18 2.01 18.18 15.97
CA LEU A 18 1.66 16.91 16.59
C LEU A 18 1.95 16.97 18.11
N PRO A 19 0.99 16.58 18.96
CA PRO A 19 1.27 16.34 20.36
C PRO A 19 2.20 15.13 20.57
N TYR A 20 2.70 14.97 21.79
CA TYR A 20 3.59 13.89 22.20
C TYR A 20 2.94 13.05 23.30
N ARG A 21 3.32 11.77 23.39
CA ARG A 21 2.92 10.87 24.47
C ARG A 21 4.06 10.64 25.45
N CYS A 22 3.80 10.87 26.73
CA CYS A 22 4.71 10.43 27.78
C CYS A 22 4.78 8.89 27.79
N LEU A 23 5.98 8.31 27.78
CA LEU A 23 6.14 6.85 27.85
C LEU A 23 6.09 6.30 29.27
N MET A 24 5.88 7.16 30.27
CA MET A 24 5.87 6.79 31.70
C MET A 24 7.16 6.06 32.13
N ALA A 25 8.27 6.35 31.45
CA ALA A 25 9.53 5.68 31.67
C ALA A 25 10.06 6.00 33.08
N ARG A 26 10.54 4.94 33.77
CA ARG A 26 11.20 5.06 35.08
C ARG A 26 12.66 5.51 34.98
N THR A 27 13.23 5.48 33.79
CA THR A 27 14.61 5.87 33.51
C THR A 27 14.67 7.29 32.94
N GLY A 28 15.74 8.02 33.25
CA GLY A 28 15.94 9.40 32.75
C GLY A 28 15.22 10.50 33.54
N LEU A 29 14.63 10.16 34.69
CA LEU A 29 14.00 11.12 35.60
C LEU A 29 15.06 12.02 36.24
N ARG A 30 14.96 13.34 36.03
CA ARG A 30 15.82 14.34 36.68
C ARG A 30 15.24 14.74 38.05
N GLY A 31 15.22 13.80 38.99
CA GLY A 31 14.72 14.03 40.36
C GLY A 31 13.19 14.06 40.51
N GLY A 32 12.44 13.66 39.48
CA GLY A 32 10.97 13.59 39.50
C GLY A 32 10.43 12.16 39.61
N THR A 33 9.12 12.04 39.84
CA THR A 33 8.38 10.76 39.77
C THR A 33 7.90 10.46 38.34
N PRO A 34 7.80 9.17 37.94
CA PRO A 34 7.15 8.81 36.69
C PRO A 34 5.72 9.34 36.63
N CYS A 35 5.22 9.67 35.43
CA CYS A 35 3.81 9.95 35.23
C CYS A 35 2.99 8.67 35.45
N ASP A 36 1.83 8.81 36.07
CA ASP A 36 0.83 7.75 36.15
C ASP A 36 0.12 7.58 34.79
N PRO A 37 -0.36 6.36 34.48
CA PRO A 37 -1.20 6.15 33.30
C PRO A 37 -2.55 6.84 33.47
N GLU A 38 -3.00 7.48 32.40
CA GLU A 38 -4.30 8.15 32.31
C GLU A 38 -5.16 7.45 31.25
N ARG A 39 -6.48 7.50 31.43
CA ARG A 39 -7.40 6.95 30.45
C ARG A 39 -7.43 7.86 29.21
N ASP A 40 -7.11 7.31 28.05
CA ASP A 40 -7.16 8.05 26.78
C ASP A 40 -8.52 7.84 26.10
N ASP A 41 -9.51 8.67 26.45
CA ASP A 41 -10.88 8.55 25.94
C ASP A 41 -11.02 8.83 24.44
N VAL A 42 -10.16 9.69 23.88
CA VAL A 42 -10.14 9.96 22.43
C VAL A 42 -9.66 8.73 21.67
N TRP A 43 -8.59 8.09 22.14
CA TRP A 43 -8.11 6.85 21.56
C TRP A 43 -9.10 5.70 21.77
N ALA A 44 -9.68 5.58 22.96
CA ALA A 44 -10.69 4.58 23.26
C ALA A 44 -11.93 4.70 22.36
N GLY A 45 -12.41 5.93 22.14
CA GLY A 45 -13.49 6.21 21.21
C GLY A 45 -13.16 5.86 19.76
N PHE A 46 -11.92 6.10 19.33
CA PHE A 46 -11.47 5.74 17.99
C PHE A 46 -11.35 4.23 17.77
N THR A 47 -10.79 3.50 18.74
CA THR A 47 -10.54 2.05 18.58
C THR A 47 -11.73 1.18 18.95
N GLY A 48 -12.78 1.79 19.52
CA GLY A 48 -13.94 1.10 20.06
C GLY A 48 -13.65 0.40 21.40
N SER A 49 -14.71 -0.07 22.04
CA SER A 49 -14.70 -0.66 23.40
C SER A 49 -14.31 -2.14 23.46
N THR A 50 -13.62 -2.67 22.45
CA THR A 50 -13.36 -4.11 22.31
C THR A 50 -12.11 -4.58 23.05
N ARG A 51 -11.22 -3.66 23.43
CA ARG A 51 -10.04 -3.94 24.24
C ARG A 51 -10.37 -3.90 25.73
N ALA A 52 -9.60 -4.64 26.53
CA ALA A 52 -9.70 -4.61 27.98
C ALA A 52 -9.49 -3.18 28.52
N PRO A 53 -10.18 -2.76 29.60
CA PRO A 53 -10.07 -1.40 30.13
C PRO A 53 -8.65 -0.91 30.38
N ALA A 54 -7.75 -1.81 30.80
CA ALA A 54 -6.33 -1.51 31.03
C ALA A 54 -5.58 -1.08 29.76
N ALA A 55 -6.01 -1.49 28.57
CA ALA A 55 -5.38 -1.09 27.31
C ALA A 55 -5.56 0.41 27.00
N TYR A 56 -6.62 1.04 27.53
CA TYR A 56 -6.87 2.47 27.36
C TYR A 56 -6.12 3.35 28.37
N MET A 57 -5.45 2.74 29.35
CA MET A 57 -4.61 3.43 30.34
C MET A 57 -3.23 3.65 29.73
N ARG A 58 -2.98 4.86 29.22
CA ARG A 58 -1.78 5.23 28.46
C ARG A 58 -1.11 6.44 29.09
N GLY A 59 0.12 6.74 28.69
CA GLY A 59 0.78 7.92 29.22
C GLY A 59 0.12 9.22 28.73
N PRO A 60 0.21 10.30 29.53
CA PRO A 60 -0.40 11.60 29.22
C PRO A 60 0.02 12.13 27.84
N VAL A 61 -0.93 12.73 27.13
CA VAL A 61 -0.70 13.44 25.87
C VAL A 61 -0.48 14.91 26.15
N PHE A 62 0.59 15.50 25.60
CA PHE A 62 0.93 16.90 25.82
C PHE A 62 1.37 17.59 24.53
N SER A 63 1.15 18.91 24.48
CA SER A 63 1.68 19.74 23.40
C SER A 63 3.12 20.15 23.72
N PRO A 64 4.02 20.18 22.73
CA PRO A 64 5.40 20.63 22.97
C PRO A 64 5.41 22.10 23.39
N SER A 65 6.27 22.45 24.36
CA SER A 65 6.48 23.84 24.76
C SER A 65 7.09 24.63 23.59
N ARG A 66 6.45 25.73 23.20
CA ARG A 66 7.03 26.65 22.20
C ARG A 66 8.16 27.41 22.89
N GLY A 67 9.40 27.24 22.42
CA GLY A 67 10.54 28.00 22.95
C GLY A 67 10.32 29.52 22.83
N LEU A 68 11.04 30.30 23.65
CA LEU A 68 11.03 31.77 23.62
C LEU A 68 11.15 32.27 22.17
N GLY A 69 10.07 32.90 21.67
CA GLY A 69 9.97 33.44 20.33
C GLY A 69 9.11 32.66 19.33
N GLY A 70 8.62 31.45 19.63
CA GLY A 70 7.66 30.73 18.78
C GLY A 70 8.16 30.30 17.38
N LEU A 71 9.44 30.52 17.08
CA LEU A 71 10.04 30.37 15.74
C LEU A 71 10.76 29.03 15.51
N ARG A 72 10.97 28.19 16.55
CA ARG A 72 11.58 26.86 16.40
C ARG A 72 10.50 25.78 16.38
N ALA A 73 10.44 25.04 15.27
CA ALA A 73 9.62 23.83 15.19
C ALA A 73 10.07 22.82 16.27
N PRO A 74 9.13 22.08 16.90
CA PRO A 74 9.50 21.07 17.87
C PRO A 74 10.40 20.03 17.22
N GLY A 75 11.48 19.65 17.92
CA GLY A 75 12.47 18.67 17.48
C GLY A 75 11.89 17.25 17.35
N PRO A 76 12.72 16.24 17.07
CA PRO A 76 12.28 14.83 17.03
C PRO A 76 11.84 14.29 18.39
N ARG A 77 12.16 15.01 19.49
CA ARG A 77 11.78 14.66 20.86
C ARG A 77 11.25 15.89 21.60
N ALA A 78 10.36 15.66 22.56
CA ALA A 78 9.88 16.68 23.49
C ALA A 78 9.96 16.18 24.93
N GLU A 79 10.35 17.05 25.87
CA GLU A 79 10.35 16.75 27.30
C GLU A 79 8.93 16.80 27.85
N CYS A 80 8.51 15.74 28.57
CA CYS A 80 7.22 15.72 29.24
C CYS A 80 7.16 16.83 30.30
N PRO A 81 6.14 17.71 30.32
CA PRO A 81 6.05 18.80 31.28
C PRO A 81 5.84 18.33 32.72
N HIS A 82 5.42 17.08 32.94
CA HIS A 82 5.17 16.53 34.27
C HIS A 82 6.40 15.81 34.86
N CYS A 83 6.99 14.84 34.13
CA CYS A 83 8.12 14.06 34.63
C CYS A 83 9.49 14.47 34.08
N GLY A 84 9.54 15.39 33.10
CA GLY A 84 10.78 15.87 32.47
C GLY A 84 11.47 14.88 31.53
N VAL A 85 10.94 13.67 31.36
CA VAL A 85 11.56 12.65 30.48
C VAL A 85 11.27 12.98 29.01
N PRO A 86 12.30 13.00 28.13
CA PRO A 86 12.10 13.21 26.70
C PRO A 86 11.46 12.00 26.02
N THR A 87 10.48 12.24 25.16
CA THR A 87 9.78 11.22 24.37
C THR A 87 9.88 11.53 22.86
N PRO A 88 10.13 10.51 22.00
CA PRO A 88 10.04 10.64 20.55
C PRO A 88 8.63 10.37 20.01
N VAL A 89 7.70 9.87 20.85
CA VAL A 89 6.40 9.38 20.38
C VAL A 89 5.46 10.54 20.14
N ARG A 90 5.23 10.83 18.85
CA ARG A 90 4.22 11.77 18.38
C ARG A 90 2.87 11.09 18.28
N VAL A 91 1.83 11.87 18.49
CA VAL A 91 0.45 11.39 18.59
C VAL A 91 -0.42 12.11 17.58
N CYS A 92 -1.34 11.39 16.94
CA CYS A 92 -2.34 12.02 16.10
C CYS A 92 -3.26 12.92 16.95
N ALA A 93 -3.36 14.20 16.59
CA ALA A 93 -4.20 15.16 17.30
C ALA A 93 -5.72 14.87 17.22
N ASN A 94 -6.15 13.97 16.32
CA ASN A 94 -7.56 13.63 16.13
C ASN A 94 -7.97 12.30 16.80
N CYS A 95 -7.17 11.25 16.65
CA CYS A 95 -7.51 9.90 17.13
C CYS A 95 -6.61 9.40 18.26
N HIS A 96 -5.63 10.20 18.68
CA HIS A 96 -4.65 9.86 19.71
C HIS A 96 -3.83 8.57 19.46
N SER A 97 -3.84 8.04 18.23
CA SER A 97 -2.92 6.95 17.84
C SER A 97 -1.48 7.42 17.86
N ASP A 98 -0.59 6.55 18.34
CA ASP A 98 0.85 6.82 18.31
C ASP A 98 1.36 6.66 16.89
N LEU A 99 2.12 7.64 16.43
CA LEU A 99 2.74 7.61 15.12
C LEU A 99 4.17 7.08 15.29
N PRO A 100 4.61 6.12 14.46
CA PRO A 100 6.01 5.71 14.46
C PRO A 100 6.93 6.92 14.30
N SER A 101 8.02 6.99 15.08
CA SER A 101 8.91 8.16 15.14
C SER A 101 9.34 8.64 13.75
N ASP A 102 9.75 7.68 12.92
CA ASP A 102 10.31 7.88 11.59
C ASP A 102 9.23 8.29 10.57
N TYR A 103 7.95 8.02 10.87
CA TYR A 103 6.82 8.36 10.01
C TYR A 103 6.67 9.87 9.86
N CYS A 104 6.91 10.62 10.93
CA CYS A 104 6.69 12.06 10.97
C CYS A 104 7.86 12.89 10.41
N GLU A 105 8.96 12.23 10.00
CA GLU A 105 10.18 12.87 9.52
C GLU A 105 10.34 12.81 7.98
N GLN A 106 9.46 12.05 7.32
CA GLN A 106 9.54 11.75 5.88
C GLN A 106 8.21 12.01 5.18
N ASP A 107 8.26 12.11 3.85
CA ASP A 107 7.02 12.15 3.06
C ASP A 107 6.30 10.80 3.19
N SER A 108 5.00 10.85 3.47
CA SER A 108 4.13 9.68 3.46
C SER A 108 3.43 9.52 2.12
N ARG A 109 3.34 8.28 1.65
CA ARG A 109 2.56 7.86 0.48
C ARG A 109 1.58 6.78 0.88
N ILE A 110 0.30 7.10 0.73
CA ILE A 110 -0.77 6.14 0.99
C ILE A 110 -1.07 5.44 -0.32
N ILE A 111 -0.83 4.13 -0.36
CA ILE A 111 -1.16 3.28 -1.51
C ILE A 111 -2.40 2.51 -1.16
N ALA A 112 -3.49 2.83 -1.85
CA ALA A 112 -4.74 2.16 -1.58
C ALA A 112 -4.80 0.80 -2.28
N LEU A 113 -5.21 -0.27 -1.58
CA LEU A 113 -5.46 -1.57 -2.18
C LEU A 113 -6.96 -1.83 -2.16
N VAL A 114 -7.51 -2.07 -3.35
CA VAL A 114 -8.94 -2.27 -3.55
C VAL A 114 -9.13 -3.50 -4.41
N GLY A 115 -10.14 -4.31 -4.12
CA GLY A 115 -10.47 -5.50 -4.89
C GLY A 115 -11.37 -6.43 -4.11
N ALA A 116 -12.02 -7.34 -4.83
CA ALA A 116 -12.92 -8.33 -4.27
C ALA A 116 -12.26 -9.18 -3.17
N LYS A 117 -13.03 -9.80 -2.26
CA LYS A 117 -12.48 -10.61 -1.15
C LYS A 117 -11.45 -11.64 -1.61
N ALA A 118 -11.74 -12.35 -2.71
CA ALA A 118 -10.86 -13.39 -3.25
C ALA A 118 -9.78 -12.90 -4.25
N SER A 119 -9.60 -11.59 -4.43
CA SER A 119 -8.65 -11.02 -5.42
C SER A 119 -7.16 -11.21 -5.08
N GLY A 120 -6.85 -11.63 -3.85
CA GLY A 120 -5.48 -11.92 -3.40
C GLY A 120 -4.74 -10.72 -2.79
N LYS A 121 -5.44 -9.76 -2.18
CA LYS A 121 -4.86 -8.54 -1.59
C LYS A 121 -3.75 -8.82 -0.56
N SER A 122 -4.02 -9.68 0.41
CA SER A 122 -3.06 -9.99 1.48
C SER A 122 -1.84 -10.74 0.93
N THR A 123 -2.06 -11.74 0.06
CA THR A 123 -0.98 -12.43 -0.67
C THR A 123 -0.14 -11.46 -1.51
N TYR A 124 -0.79 -10.53 -2.22
CA TYR A 124 -0.13 -9.49 -3.00
C TYR A 124 0.81 -8.66 -2.13
N VAL A 125 0.35 -8.19 -0.96
CA VAL A 125 1.17 -7.39 -0.05
C VAL A 125 2.36 -8.19 0.49
N SER A 126 2.13 -9.40 0.98
CA SER A 126 3.21 -10.25 1.53
C SER A 126 4.32 -10.49 0.51
N VAL A 127 3.94 -10.85 -0.72
CA VAL A 127 4.88 -11.11 -1.80
C VAL A 127 5.56 -9.82 -2.27
N LEU A 128 4.82 -8.72 -2.43
CA LEU A 128 5.39 -7.42 -2.82
C LEU A 128 6.45 -6.95 -1.81
N VAL A 129 6.17 -7.06 -0.51
CA VAL A 129 7.10 -6.71 0.55
C VAL A 129 8.36 -7.58 0.49
N ASN A 130 8.20 -8.89 0.25
CA ASN A 130 9.34 -9.79 0.06
C ASN A 130 10.19 -9.39 -1.15
N GLU A 131 9.57 -9.10 -2.30
CA GLU A 131 10.27 -8.70 -3.52
C GLU A 131 11.02 -7.37 -3.34
N LEU A 132 10.42 -6.40 -2.65
CA LEU A 132 11.05 -5.11 -2.32
C LEU A 132 12.23 -5.24 -1.36
N ARG A 133 12.25 -6.27 -0.50
CA ARG A 133 13.42 -6.57 0.36
C ARG A 133 14.53 -7.30 -0.37
N HIS A 134 14.17 -8.11 -1.35
CA HIS A 134 15.09 -9.00 -2.05
C HIS A 134 15.33 -8.54 -3.49
N ARG A 135 14.70 -9.18 -4.49
CA ARG A 135 15.00 -9.00 -5.92
C ARG A 135 14.91 -7.54 -6.36
N VAL A 136 13.81 -6.87 -6.06
CA VAL A 136 13.54 -5.49 -6.47
C VAL A 136 14.36 -4.53 -5.61
N GLY A 137 14.49 -4.80 -4.32
CA GLY A 137 15.37 -4.05 -3.42
C GLY A 137 16.80 -3.99 -3.93
N HIS A 138 17.35 -5.15 -4.28
CA HIS A 138 18.68 -5.28 -4.88
C HIS A 138 18.81 -4.50 -6.19
N ALA A 139 17.83 -4.63 -7.10
CA ALA A 139 17.86 -3.94 -8.39
C ALA A 139 17.88 -2.40 -8.25
N TYR A 140 17.07 -1.85 -7.33
CA TYR A 140 16.95 -0.40 -7.13
C TYR A 140 17.88 0.16 -6.04
N GLY A 141 18.69 -0.67 -5.37
CA GLY A 141 19.44 -0.29 -4.19
C GLY A 141 18.55 0.18 -3.04
N ALA A 142 17.32 -0.35 -2.97
CA ALA A 142 16.30 0.04 -2.00
C ALA A 142 16.37 -0.81 -0.74
N ALA A 143 15.95 -0.23 0.38
CA ALA A 143 15.73 -0.95 1.63
C ALA A 143 14.32 -0.69 2.16
N LEU A 144 13.65 -1.74 2.62
CA LEU A 144 12.29 -1.69 3.16
C LEU A 144 12.28 -2.17 4.61
N ALA A 145 11.73 -1.37 5.52
CA ALA A 145 11.60 -1.73 6.94
C ALA A 145 10.21 -1.43 7.47
N ALA A 146 9.59 -2.37 8.20
CA ALA A 146 8.31 -2.15 8.86
C ALA A 146 8.43 -1.10 9.98
N MET A 147 7.43 -0.23 10.12
CA MET A 147 7.42 0.89 11.06
C MET A 147 6.39 0.64 12.18
N GLY A 148 6.87 0.62 13.42
CA GLY A 148 6.05 0.36 14.60
C GLY A 148 5.82 -1.13 14.86
N ASP A 149 5.54 -1.45 16.11
CA ASP A 149 5.55 -2.82 16.62
C ASP A 149 4.48 -3.71 15.96
N GLU A 150 3.27 -3.20 15.75
CA GLU A 150 2.18 -3.97 15.12
C GLU A 150 2.47 -4.29 13.66
N SER A 151 3.02 -3.34 12.89
CA SER A 151 3.42 -3.61 11.51
C SER A 151 4.57 -4.60 11.45
N GLN A 152 5.55 -4.52 12.37
CA GLN A 152 6.65 -5.49 12.44
C GLN A 152 6.18 -6.90 12.81
N ARG A 153 5.25 -7.02 13.75
CA ARG A 153 4.67 -8.29 14.16
C ARG A 153 3.92 -8.94 13.00
N ARG A 154 2.98 -8.21 12.39
CA ARG A 154 2.18 -8.72 11.26
C ARG A 154 3.03 -9.03 10.03
N ASP A 155 4.02 -8.20 9.74
CA ASP A 155 4.96 -8.44 8.65
C ASP A 155 5.73 -9.75 8.84
N ARG A 156 6.18 -10.03 10.08
CA ARG A 156 6.84 -11.29 10.41
C ARG A 156 5.89 -12.47 10.28
N GLU A 157 4.70 -12.37 10.85
CA GLU A 157 3.67 -13.44 10.76
C GLU A 157 3.34 -13.77 9.30
N MET A 158 3.08 -12.76 8.48
CA MET A 158 2.79 -12.94 7.05
C MET A 158 3.95 -13.59 6.29
N ALA A 159 5.20 -13.25 6.65
CA ALA A 159 6.38 -13.85 6.03
C ALA A 159 6.60 -15.29 6.47
N GLU A 160 6.50 -15.57 7.78
CA GLU A 160 6.60 -16.93 8.34
C GLU A 160 5.52 -17.84 7.77
N ASP A 161 4.27 -17.38 7.70
CA ASP A 161 3.18 -18.19 7.16
C ASP A 161 3.41 -18.50 5.68
N LEU A 162 3.76 -17.50 4.85
CA LEU A 162 3.85 -17.69 3.40
C LEU A 162 5.13 -18.42 2.96
N TYR A 163 6.27 -18.12 3.57
CA TYR A 163 7.58 -18.61 3.11
C TYR A 163 8.15 -19.75 3.95
N ASP A 164 7.80 -19.86 5.23
CA ASP A 164 8.31 -20.93 6.09
C ASP A 164 7.27 -22.07 6.24
N ARG A 165 6.00 -21.70 6.47
CA ARG A 165 4.91 -22.66 6.66
C ARG A 165 4.18 -23.02 5.37
N MET A 166 4.48 -22.31 4.28
CA MET A 166 3.84 -22.52 2.98
C MET A 166 2.31 -22.41 3.02
N ARG A 167 1.80 -21.47 3.82
CA ARG A 167 0.37 -21.19 3.98
C ARG A 167 0.03 -19.82 3.42
N LEU A 168 -1.08 -19.76 2.70
CA LEU A 168 -1.61 -18.48 2.27
C LEU A 168 -2.12 -17.71 3.50
N PRO A 169 -2.01 -16.38 3.51
CA PRO A 169 -2.64 -15.57 4.53
C PRO A 169 -4.14 -15.90 4.61
N ASP A 170 -4.64 -16.13 5.82
CA ASP A 170 -6.06 -16.33 6.05
C ASP A 170 -6.89 -15.19 5.44
N ALA A 171 -8.14 -15.50 5.09
CA ALA A 171 -9.08 -14.47 4.68
C ALA A 171 -9.12 -13.39 5.75
N THR A 172 -8.79 -12.15 5.35
CA THR A 172 -8.66 -11.04 6.28
C THR A 172 -9.98 -10.81 7.01
N ILE A 173 -10.03 -11.14 8.30
CA ILE A 173 -11.20 -10.93 9.16
C ILE A 173 -11.20 -9.44 9.53
N PRO A 174 -12.27 -8.68 9.23
CA PRO A 174 -12.38 -7.29 9.66
C PRO A 174 -12.24 -7.20 11.18
N SER A 175 -11.46 -6.23 11.67
CA SER A 175 -11.44 -5.93 13.11
C SER A 175 -12.85 -5.62 13.62
N ALA A 176 -13.05 -5.59 14.95
CA ALA A 176 -14.34 -5.19 15.51
C ALA A 176 -14.79 -3.77 15.10
N ALA A 177 -13.87 -2.94 14.60
CA ALA A 177 -14.15 -1.63 14.02
C ALA A 177 -14.42 -1.68 12.49
N GLY A 178 -14.42 -2.87 11.88
CA GLY A 178 -14.61 -3.09 10.44
C GLY A 178 -13.43 -2.65 9.57
N PHE A 179 -12.30 -2.25 10.17
CA PHE A 179 -11.14 -1.69 9.48
C PHE A 179 -9.84 -2.20 10.11
N ASN A 180 -8.94 -2.77 9.31
CA ASN A 180 -7.69 -3.34 9.82
C ASN A 180 -6.61 -2.28 10.01
N ASP A 181 -5.69 -2.53 10.95
CA ASP A 181 -4.53 -1.65 11.13
C ASP A 181 -3.71 -1.58 9.82
N PRO A 182 -3.14 -0.41 9.49
CA PRO A 182 -2.23 -0.29 8.35
C PRO A 182 -0.99 -1.15 8.51
N LEU A 183 -0.47 -1.60 7.38
CA LEU A 183 0.92 -2.01 7.28
C LEU A 183 1.76 -0.81 6.85
N LEU A 184 2.65 -0.40 7.74
CA LEU A 184 3.51 0.76 7.59
C LEU A 184 4.92 0.32 7.25
N TYR A 185 5.44 0.76 6.12
CA TYR A 185 6.83 0.49 5.72
C TYR A 185 7.58 1.77 5.39
N ARG A 186 8.86 1.85 5.79
CA ARG A 186 9.79 2.86 5.29
C ARG A 186 10.53 2.29 4.09
N LEU A 187 10.27 2.84 2.92
CA LEU A 187 11.06 2.62 1.71
C LEU A 187 12.19 3.64 1.66
N SER A 188 13.43 3.15 1.60
CA SER A 188 14.65 3.96 1.48
C SER A 188 15.26 3.74 0.12
N LEU A 189 15.43 4.80 -0.66
CA LEU A 189 15.99 4.76 -2.02
C LEU A 189 17.26 5.61 -2.10
N PRO A 190 18.25 5.23 -2.91
CA PRO A 190 19.46 6.01 -3.09
C PRO A 190 19.12 7.32 -3.81
N ARG A 191 19.61 8.43 -3.27
CA ARG A 191 19.50 9.76 -3.86
C ARG A 191 20.88 10.17 -4.36
N LYS A 192 21.08 10.11 -5.68
CA LYS A 192 22.29 10.65 -6.33
C LYS A 192 22.11 12.16 -6.55
N GLY A 193 22.86 12.97 -5.81
CA GLY A 193 22.95 14.43 -5.96
C GLY A 193 24.36 14.88 -6.35
N PHE A 194 24.52 16.16 -6.71
CA PHE A 194 25.84 16.75 -6.97
C PHE A 194 26.64 16.81 -5.64
N GLY A 195 27.51 15.82 -5.41
CA GLY A 195 28.51 15.83 -4.33
C GLY A 195 28.09 15.28 -2.96
N ARG A 196 26.88 14.73 -2.79
CA ARG A 196 26.49 13.97 -1.58
C ARG A 196 25.62 12.78 -1.97
N ASP A 197 26.10 11.59 -1.64
CA ASP A 197 25.29 10.38 -1.58
C ASP A 197 24.40 10.46 -0.32
N GLY A 198 23.13 10.09 -0.47
CA GLY A 198 22.18 10.02 0.64
C GLY A 198 21.00 9.13 0.29
N SER A 199 20.08 8.96 1.24
CA SER A 199 18.85 8.20 1.05
C SER A 199 17.65 9.13 1.06
N ARG A 200 16.70 8.88 0.15
CA ARG A 200 15.34 9.41 0.24
C ARG A 200 14.49 8.37 0.94
N HIS A 201 13.84 8.75 2.02
CA HIS A 201 12.90 7.88 2.72
C HIS A 201 11.47 8.26 2.38
N THR A 202 10.60 7.27 2.28
CA THR A 202 9.18 7.44 2.01
C THR A 202 8.41 6.41 2.81
N ALA A 203 7.43 6.85 3.59
CA ALA A 203 6.52 5.93 4.24
C ALA A 203 5.52 5.39 3.22
N LEU A 204 5.51 4.09 2.99
CA LEU A 204 4.44 3.38 2.30
C LEU A 204 3.43 2.90 3.33
N VAL A 205 2.16 3.19 3.05
CA VAL A 205 1.06 2.72 3.88
C VAL A 205 0.18 1.82 3.02
N PHE A 206 0.18 0.53 3.32
CA PHE A 206 -0.74 -0.43 2.74
C PHE A 206 -1.89 -0.67 3.69
N PHE A 207 -3.07 -0.68 3.12
CA PHE A 207 -4.32 -0.87 3.83
C PHE A 207 -5.12 -1.91 3.08
N ASP A 208 -5.45 -2.99 3.78
CA ASP A 208 -6.40 -3.96 3.27
C ASP A 208 -7.79 -3.56 3.76
N ALA A 209 -8.47 -2.77 2.94
CA ALA A 209 -9.89 -2.54 3.13
C ALA A 209 -10.63 -3.75 2.56
N ALA A 210 -11.23 -4.55 3.43
CA ALA A 210 -12.31 -5.43 3.02
C ALA A 210 -13.52 -4.54 2.65
N GLY A 211 -13.46 -3.91 1.47
CA GLY A 211 -14.43 -2.89 1.03
C GLY A 211 -15.87 -3.40 0.95
N GLU A 212 -16.05 -4.72 1.00
CA GLU A 212 -17.34 -5.41 0.90
C GLU A 212 -17.97 -5.71 2.28
N ASP A 213 -17.16 -5.67 3.36
CA ASP A 213 -17.59 -6.00 4.73
C ASP A 213 -17.78 -4.75 5.61
N LEU A 214 -17.92 -3.57 5.00
CA LEU A 214 -18.17 -2.30 5.69
C LEU A 214 -19.64 -2.20 6.17
N LYS A 215 -19.94 -2.91 7.25
CA LYS A 215 -21.30 -2.99 7.83
C LYS A 215 -21.68 -1.81 8.71
N SER A 216 -20.71 -1.02 9.18
CA SER A 216 -20.93 0.14 10.05
C SER A 216 -20.66 1.47 9.33
N ALA A 217 -21.36 2.52 9.76
CA ALA A 217 -21.17 3.87 9.23
C ALA A 217 -19.76 4.40 9.52
N GLU A 218 -19.17 4.01 10.65
CA GLU A 218 -17.83 4.37 11.07
C GLU A 218 -16.77 3.73 10.16
N ALA A 219 -16.91 2.44 9.86
CA ALA A 219 -16.01 1.74 8.96
C ALA A 219 -16.07 2.33 7.54
N MET A 220 -17.28 2.65 7.07
CA MET A 220 -17.49 3.32 5.79
C MET A 220 -16.84 4.71 5.78
N ASN A 221 -17.01 5.50 6.83
CA ASN A 221 -16.39 6.82 6.93
C ASN A 221 -14.85 6.72 6.88
N LEU A 222 -14.25 5.80 7.65
CA LEU A 222 -12.79 5.57 7.62
C LEU A 222 -12.30 5.11 6.25
N TYR A 223 -13.03 4.19 5.60
CA TYR A 223 -12.71 3.73 4.24
C TYR A 223 -12.74 4.87 3.23
N THR A 224 -13.75 5.75 3.28
CA THR A 224 -13.84 6.85 2.33
C THR A 224 -12.78 7.93 2.60
N GLN A 225 -12.45 8.21 3.86
CA GLN A 225 -11.32 9.09 4.23
C GLN A 225 -9.97 8.52 3.76
N TYR A 226 -9.79 7.21 3.87
CA TYR A 226 -8.63 6.48 3.35
C TYR A 226 -8.48 6.68 1.84
N LEU A 227 -9.53 6.42 1.07
CA LEU A 227 -9.52 6.63 -0.38
C LEU A 227 -9.25 8.11 -0.72
N GLY A 228 -9.90 9.02 0.01
CA GLY A 228 -9.68 10.47 -0.09
C GLY A 228 -8.27 10.91 0.30
N ALA A 229 -7.49 10.09 1.00
CA ALA A 229 -6.10 10.35 1.38
C ALA A 229 -5.07 9.71 0.43
N ALA A 230 -5.45 8.72 -0.37
CA ALA A 230 -4.56 7.95 -1.25
C ALA A 230 -3.76 8.83 -2.23
N ASP A 231 -2.48 8.51 -2.39
CA ASP A 231 -1.58 9.10 -3.40
C ASP A 231 -1.60 8.31 -4.72
N GLY A 232 -2.05 7.07 -4.66
CA GLY A 232 -2.23 6.12 -5.76
C GLY A 232 -3.05 4.92 -5.28
N ILE A 233 -3.72 4.24 -6.22
CA ILE A 233 -4.60 3.10 -5.93
C ILE A 233 -4.16 1.91 -6.77
N VAL A 234 -4.14 0.71 -6.19
CA VAL A 234 -4.04 -0.56 -6.89
C VAL A 234 -5.39 -1.28 -6.79
N LEU A 235 -6.07 -1.42 -7.92
CA LEU A 235 -7.27 -2.23 -8.06
C LEU A 235 -6.89 -3.63 -8.52
N LEU A 236 -7.10 -4.63 -7.67
CA LEU A 236 -6.83 -6.03 -7.95
C LEU A 236 -8.07 -6.69 -8.57
N VAL A 237 -7.87 -7.25 -9.75
CA VAL A 237 -8.91 -7.92 -10.55
C VAL A 237 -8.54 -9.38 -10.70
N ASP A 238 -9.38 -10.26 -10.16
CA ASP A 238 -9.22 -11.70 -10.37
C ASP A 238 -9.78 -12.08 -11.75
N PRO A 239 -8.95 -12.60 -12.69
CA PRO A 239 -9.42 -12.98 -14.01
C PRO A 239 -10.51 -14.06 -13.96
N LEU A 240 -10.54 -14.92 -12.94
CA LEU A 240 -11.54 -15.98 -12.77
C LEU A 240 -12.94 -15.44 -12.40
N GLN A 241 -13.04 -14.15 -12.04
CA GLN A 241 -14.33 -13.48 -11.82
C GLN A 241 -14.93 -12.95 -13.14
N LEU A 242 -14.17 -12.94 -14.23
CA LEU A 242 -14.64 -12.53 -15.56
C LEU A 242 -15.35 -13.71 -16.23
N GLY A 243 -16.59 -13.50 -16.69
CA GLY A 243 -17.44 -14.56 -17.22
C GLY A 243 -16.75 -15.44 -18.26
N ALA A 244 -16.20 -14.83 -19.32
CA ALA A 244 -15.56 -15.57 -20.42
C ALA A 244 -14.34 -16.40 -19.98
N VAL A 245 -13.51 -15.86 -19.07
CA VAL A 245 -12.36 -16.59 -18.51
C VAL A 245 -12.84 -17.75 -17.66
N ARG A 246 -13.83 -17.50 -16.82
CA ARG A 246 -14.40 -18.50 -15.91
C ARG A 246 -14.96 -19.69 -16.65
N ASP A 247 -15.69 -19.43 -17.74
CA ASP A 247 -16.26 -20.46 -18.60
C ASP A 247 -15.12 -21.25 -19.28
N THR A 248 -14.13 -20.56 -19.85
CA THR A 248 -12.96 -21.19 -20.50
C THR A 248 -12.13 -22.07 -19.55
N VAL A 249 -11.87 -21.60 -18.32
CA VAL A 249 -11.11 -22.33 -17.31
C VAL A 249 -11.92 -23.50 -16.77
N GLY A 250 -13.22 -23.30 -16.53
CA GLY A 250 -14.14 -24.36 -16.10
C GLY A 250 -14.27 -25.48 -17.13
N ASP A 251 -14.38 -25.15 -18.42
CA ASP A 251 -14.44 -26.13 -19.52
C ASP A 251 -13.16 -26.97 -19.63
N ARG A 252 -12.02 -26.43 -19.18
CA ARG A 252 -10.73 -27.15 -19.09
C ARG A 252 -10.56 -27.93 -17.79
N GLY A 253 -11.59 -27.98 -16.93
CA GLY A 253 -11.57 -28.69 -15.65
C GLY A 253 -10.78 -27.98 -14.55
N GLY A 254 -10.45 -26.70 -14.71
CA GLY A 254 -9.75 -25.92 -13.68
C GLY A 254 -10.67 -25.49 -12.53
N PRO A 255 -10.13 -25.21 -11.33
CA PRO A 255 -10.92 -24.73 -10.21
C PRO A 255 -11.50 -23.35 -10.49
N VAL A 256 -12.80 -23.19 -10.26
CA VAL A 256 -13.52 -21.93 -10.43
C VAL A 256 -14.00 -21.42 -9.07
N PRO A 257 -13.52 -20.26 -8.60
CA PRO A 257 -13.96 -19.70 -7.33
C PRO A 257 -15.43 -19.27 -7.39
N ALA A 258 -16.04 -19.14 -6.20
CA ALA A 258 -17.35 -18.53 -6.06
C ALA A 258 -17.36 -17.11 -6.65
N ARG A 259 -18.52 -16.68 -7.17
CA ARG A 259 -18.68 -15.33 -7.68
C ARG A 259 -18.59 -14.32 -6.55
N ASP A 260 -17.86 -13.25 -6.81
CA ASP A 260 -17.66 -12.13 -5.91
C ASP A 260 -18.14 -10.81 -6.56
N THR A 261 -17.95 -9.68 -5.87
CA THR A 261 -18.33 -8.37 -6.40
C THR A 261 -17.60 -8.10 -7.73
N PRO A 262 -18.32 -7.75 -8.82
CA PRO A 262 -17.69 -7.47 -10.10
C PRO A 262 -16.71 -6.30 -10.02
N ALA A 263 -15.54 -6.44 -10.66
CA ALA A 263 -14.52 -5.38 -10.70
C ALA A 263 -15.06 -4.05 -11.29
N LEU A 264 -16.01 -4.13 -12.21
CA LEU A 264 -16.71 -2.97 -12.77
C LEU A 264 -17.46 -2.17 -11.69
N GLN A 265 -18.17 -2.87 -10.81
CA GLN A 265 -18.90 -2.25 -9.70
C GLN A 265 -17.93 -1.60 -8.72
N ILE A 266 -16.87 -2.32 -8.32
CA ILE A 266 -15.83 -1.80 -7.44
C ILE A 266 -15.19 -0.53 -8.03
N ALA A 267 -14.87 -0.53 -9.32
CA ALA A 267 -14.31 0.63 -10.02
C ALA A 267 -15.29 1.84 -10.03
N ALA A 268 -16.57 1.59 -10.25
CA ALA A 268 -17.62 2.61 -10.24
C ALA A 268 -17.78 3.27 -8.86
N GLU A 269 -17.83 2.45 -7.82
CA GLU A 269 -17.93 2.89 -6.43
C GLU A 269 -16.68 3.66 -6.03
N LEU A 270 -15.49 3.15 -6.36
CA LEU A 270 -14.22 3.81 -6.13
C LEU A 270 -14.17 5.20 -6.77
N ALA A 271 -14.54 5.33 -8.05
CA ALA A 271 -14.58 6.62 -8.74
C ALA A 271 -15.55 7.59 -8.06
N THR A 272 -16.73 7.10 -7.67
CA THR A 272 -17.76 7.91 -6.99
C THR A 272 -17.27 8.43 -5.64
N GLN A 273 -16.64 7.57 -4.83
CA GLN A 273 -16.10 7.94 -3.52
C GLN A 273 -14.92 8.92 -3.64
N LEU A 274 -14.04 8.73 -4.62
CA LEU A 274 -12.94 9.67 -4.84
C LEU A 274 -13.43 11.05 -5.27
N ARG A 275 -14.46 11.10 -6.14
CA ARG A 275 -15.11 12.36 -6.53
C ARG A 275 -15.76 13.07 -5.35
N SER A 276 -16.48 12.35 -4.48
CA SER A 276 -17.12 12.94 -3.29
C SER A 276 -16.11 13.53 -2.29
N HIS A 277 -14.89 12.99 -2.26
CA HIS A 277 -13.76 13.49 -1.47
C HIS A 277 -12.90 14.55 -2.17
N GLY A 278 -13.44 15.20 -3.20
CA GLY A 278 -12.77 16.33 -3.87
C GLY A 278 -11.54 15.94 -4.69
N ARG A 279 -11.38 14.66 -5.05
CA ARG A 279 -10.31 14.19 -5.95
C ARG A 279 -10.69 14.31 -7.43
N ALA A 280 -11.82 14.96 -7.74
CA ALA A 280 -12.21 15.28 -9.10
C ALA A 280 -11.37 16.43 -9.64
N GLY A 281 -10.69 16.20 -10.75
CA GLY A 281 -9.98 17.23 -11.51
C GLY A 281 -10.92 18.13 -12.31
N SER A 282 -10.33 19.03 -13.09
CA SER A 282 -11.04 20.09 -13.82
C SER A 282 -12.06 19.61 -14.87
N ARG A 283 -12.06 18.31 -15.19
CA ARG A 283 -12.99 17.66 -16.15
C ARG A 283 -13.92 16.63 -15.49
N GLY A 284 -14.00 16.62 -14.16
CA GLY A 284 -14.81 15.66 -13.41
C GLY A 284 -14.21 14.25 -13.30
N ARG A 285 -13.05 14.00 -13.93
CA ARG A 285 -12.27 12.75 -13.80
C ARG A 285 -11.50 12.74 -12.49
N VAL A 286 -11.23 11.56 -11.94
CA VAL A 286 -10.42 11.40 -10.72
C VAL A 286 -8.93 11.58 -11.06
N ASP A 287 -8.24 12.44 -10.30
CA ASP A 287 -6.81 12.75 -10.49
C ASP A 287 -5.87 11.79 -9.76
N THR A 288 -6.39 10.98 -8.85
CA THR A 288 -5.60 9.94 -8.17
C THR A 288 -5.24 8.84 -9.18
N PRO A 289 -3.95 8.54 -9.42
CA PRO A 289 -3.53 7.51 -10.38
C PRO A 289 -4.02 6.12 -9.96
N LEU A 290 -4.53 5.37 -10.93
CA LEU A 290 -5.08 4.03 -10.73
C LEU A 290 -4.28 2.97 -11.48
N ALA A 291 -3.67 2.04 -10.74
CA ALA A 291 -3.06 0.84 -11.27
C ALA A 291 -4.09 -0.28 -11.21
N VAL A 292 -4.48 -0.85 -12.35
CA VAL A 292 -5.36 -2.02 -12.38
C VAL A 292 -4.49 -3.23 -12.62
N ALA A 293 -4.43 -4.13 -11.64
CA ALA A 293 -3.63 -5.33 -11.70
C ALA A 293 -4.54 -6.55 -11.81
N VAL A 294 -4.56 -7.17 -12.98
CA VAL A 294 -5.08 -8.51 -13.18
C VAL A 294 -4.15 -9.44 -12.41
N THR A 295 -4.62 -9.99 -11.29
CA THR A 295 -3.83 -10.89 -10.44
C THR A 295 -3.79 -12.28 -11.07
N LYS A 296 -3.41 -13.33 -10.33
CA LYS A 296 -3.57 -14.75 -10.72
C LYS A 296 -3.32 -15.08 -12.21
N THR A 297 -2.39 -14.40 -12.89
CA THR A 297 -2.19 -14.57 -14.34
C THR A 297 -1.65 -15.96 -14.68
N ASP A 298 -1.07 -16.64 -13.69
CA ASP A 298 -0.72 -18.06 -13.72
C ASP A 298 -1.92 -18.96 -14.06
N THR A 299 -3.13 -18.62 -13.60
CA THR A 299 -4.35 -19.40 -13.89
C THR A 299 -4.78 -19.33 -15.36
N VAL A 300 -4.41 -18.26 -16.04
CA VAL A 300 -4.71 -18.04 -17.47
C VAL A 300 -3.48 -18.16 -18.35
N ARG A 301 -2.37 -18.70 -17.83
CA ARG A 301 -1.10 -18.81 -18.56
C ARG A 301 -1.24 -19.54 -19.90
N GLY A 302 -2.11 -20.56 -19.96
CA GLY A 302 -2.42 -21.30 -21.18
C GLY A 302 -3.32 -20.55 -22.18
N LEU A 303 -3.68 -19.31 -21.91
CA LEU A 303 -4.40 -18.39 -22.79
C LEU A 303 -3.52 -17.22 -23.27
N LEU A 304 -2.29 -17.10 -22.74
CA LEU A 304 -1.36 -16.04 -23.09
C LEU A 304 -0.52 -16.44 -24.31
N ASP A 305 -0.12 -15.44 -25.10
CA ASP A 305 0.88 -15.65 -26.15
C ASP A 305 2.22 -16.11 -25.55
N PRO A 306 2.98 -17.04 -26.18
CA PRO A 306 4.27 -17.51 -25.68
C PRO A 306 5.32 -16.41 -25.45
N HIS A 307 5.18 -15.26 -26.10
CA HIS A 307 6.04 -14.08 -25.95
C HIS A 307 5.37 -12.96 -25.17
N SER A 308 4.23 -13.23 -24.52
CA SER A 308 3.52 -12.26 -23.70
C SER A 308 4.45 -11.68 -22.64
N PRO A 309 4.49 -10.34 -22.46
CA PRO A 309 5.30 -9.73 -21.42
C PRO A 309 4.88 -10.18 -20.02
N LEU A 310 3.65 -10.71 -19.85
CA LEU A 310 3.10 -11.20 -18.59
C LEU A 310 3.68 -12.54 -18.12
N LEU A 311 4.54 -13.18 -18.93
CA LEU A 311 5.16 -14.47 -18.59
C LEU A 311 6.48 -14.33 -17.82
N GLY A 312 7.00 -13.11 -17.65
CA GLY A 312 8.29 -12.88 -17.00
C GLY A 312 8.36 -11.53 -16.29
N ASN A 313 9.33 -11.42 -15.39
CA ASN A 313 9.60 -10.18 -14.66
C ASN A 313 10.33 -9.16 -15.54
N ALA A 314 10.05 -7.88 -15.32
CA ALA A 314 10.87 -6.81 -15.88
C ALA A 314 12.32 -6.90 -15.36
N PRO A 315 13.32 -6.60 -16.20
CA PRO A 315 14.73 -6.76 -15.83
C PRO A 315 15.24 -5.68 -14.85
N HIS A 316 14.52 -4.56 -14.71
CA HIS A 316 14.88 -3.41 -13.86
C HIS A 316 16.32 -2.93 -14.05
N THR A 317 16.81 -2.93 -15.30
CA THR A 317 18.22 -2.69 -15.63
C THR A 317 18.72 -1.38 -15.06
N GLY A 318 19.75 -1.47 -14.21
CA GLY A 318 20.37 -0.32 -13.55
C GLY A 318 19.49 0.39 -12.51
N GLY A 319 18.50 -0.31 -11.96
CA GLY A 319 17.60 0.24 -10.93
C GLY A 319 16.69 1.33 -11.49
N ARG A 320 16.19 1.12 -12.71
CA ARG A 320 15.35 2.08 -13.42
C ARG A 320 14.05 1.43 -13.85
N TYR A 321 12.98 2.19 -13.63
CA TYR A 321 11.65 1.87 -14.14
C TYR A 321 11.61 2.10 -15.65
N ASP A 322 11.14 1.10 -16.42
CA ASP A 322 11.08 1.16 -17.87
C ASP A 322 9.66 1.51 -18.37
N PRO A 323 9.44 2.72 -18.92
CA PRO A 323 8.12 3.11 -19.44
C PRO A 323 7.66 2.32 -20.66
N ALA A 324 8.59 1.75 -21.43
CA ALA A 324 8.31 0.99 -22.66
C ALA A 324 7.83 -0.42 -22.31
N ASP A 325 8.51 -1.11 -21.38
CA ASP A 325 8.04 -2.39 -20.84
C ASP A 325 6.64 -2.26 -20.22
N ARG A 326 6.41 -1.21 -19.40
CA ARG A 326 5.07 -0.89 -18.89
C ARG A 326 4.05 -0.69 -20.01
N LEU A 327 4.41 -0.03 -21.11
CA LEU A 327 3.47 0.15 -22.22
C LEU A 327 3.10 -1.19 -22.86
N ALA A 328 4.07 -2.07 -23.07
CA ALA A 328 3.82 -3.42 -23.61
C ALA A 328 2.89 -4.22 -22.70
N VAL A 329 3.14 -4.22 -21.39
CA VAL A 329 2.26 -4.84 -20.40
C VAL A 329 0.85 -4.24 -20.40
N HIS A 330 0.75 -2.92 -20.51
CA HIS A 330 -0.53 -2.21 -20.55
C HIS A 330 -1.38 -2.64 -21.74
N GLU A 331 -0.80 -2.62 -22.96
CA GLU A 331 -1.53 -2.97 -24.18
C GLU A 331 -1.88 -4.45 -24.23
N GLU A 332 -0.98 -5.34 -23.78
CA GLU A 332 -1.27 -6.78 -23.64
C GLU A 332 -2.46 -7.01 -22.68
N THR A 333 -2.40 -6.41 -21.48
CA THR A 333 -3.48 -6.56 -20.48
C THR A 333 -4.79 -5.98 -20.99
N ARG A 334 -4.75 -4.86 -21.72
CA ARG A 334 -5.92 -4.26 -22.37
C ARG A 334 -6.56 -5.22 -23.37
N SER A 335 -5.74 -5.78 -24.27
CA SER A 335 -6.16 -6.74 -25.29
C SER A 335 -6.81 -7.98 -24.66
N LEU A 336 -6.21 -8.51 -23.59
CA LEU A 336 -6.77 -9.63 -22.83
C LEU A 336 -8.13 -9.28 -22.19
N LEU A 337 -8.25 -8.14 -21.52
CA LEU A 337 -9.52 -7.71 -20.93
C LEU A 337 -10.62 -7.51 -21.98
N GLU A 338 -10.28 -6.98 -23.15
CA GLU A 338 -11.22 -6.87 -24.28
C GLU A 338 -11.63 -8.25 -24.79
N GLY A 339 -10.67 -9.15 -25.01
CA GLY A 339 -10.92 -10.55 -25.44
C GLY A 339 -11.72 -11.38 -24.44
N TRP A 340 -11.59 -11.09 -23.14
CA TRP A 340 -12.36 -11.74 -22.06
C TRP A 340 -13.74 -11.12 -21.83
N GLY A 341 -14.24 -10.29 -22.76
CA GLY A 341 -15.56 -9.67 -22.66
C GLY A 341 -15.67 -8.59 -21.59
N SER A 342 -14.55 -8.09 -21.08
CA SER A 342 -14.46 -7.09 -20.01
C SER A 342 -14.10 -5.71 -20.52
N GLY A 343 -14.29 -5.44 -21.82
CA GLY A 343 -14.06 -4.11 -22.41
C GLY A 343 -14.93 -3.00 -21.79
N SER A 344 -16.06 -3.33 -21.13
CA SER A 344 -16.86 -2.36 -20.37
C SER A 344 -16.10 -1.79 -19.16
N LEU A 345 -15.29 -2.61 -18.48
CA LEU A 345 -14.42 -2.20 -17.37
C LEU A 345 -13.43 -1.17 -17.86
N TRP A 346 -12.67 -1.48 -18.91
CA TRP A 346 -11.69 -0.54 -19.46
C TRP A 346 -12.32 0.79 -19.87
N ARG A 347 -13.42 0.75 -20.64
CA ARG A 347 -14.13 1.97 -21.07
C ARG A 347 -14.62 2.80 -19.89
N GLN A 348 -15.03 2.17 -18.80
CA GLN A 348 -15.44 2.89 -17.59
C GLN A 348 -14.24 3.56 -16.93
N LEU A 349 -13.15 2.82 -16.71
CA LEU A 349 -11.93 3.33 -16.09
C LEU A 349 -11.37 4.54 -16.86
N GLU A 350 -11.34 4.45 -18.19
CA GLU A 350 -10.90 5.55 -19.06
C GLU A 350 -11.76 6.81 -18.89
N ARG A 351 -13.08 6.65 -18.72
CA ARG A 351 -13.99 7.77 -18.45
C ARG A 351 -13.85 8.35 -17.05
N ASP A 352 -13.67 7.50 -16.05
CA ASP A 352 -13.72 7.91 -14.64
C ASP A 352 -12.38 8.49 -14.12
N PHE A 353 -11.24 7.99 -14.60
CA PHE A 353 -9.92 8.31 -14.07
C PHE A 353 -9.06 9.01 -15.11
N SER A 354 -8.34 10.05 -14.70
CA SER A 354 -7.41 10.80 -15.56
C SER A 354 -6.19 9.97 -15.98
N GLU A 355 -5.74 9.07 -15.10
CA GLU A 355 -4.52 8.29 -15.24
C GLU A 355 -4.75 6.84 -14.80
N VAL A 356 -4.71 5.93 -15.77
CA VAL A 356 -4.87 4.49 -15.54
C VAL A 356 -3.72 3.74 -16.21
N SER A 357 -3.17 2.75 -15.53
CA SER A 357 -2.30 1.75 -16.16
C SER A 357 -2.74 0.34 -15.80
N LEU A 358 -2.79 -0.54 -16.79
CA LEU A 358 -3.14 -1.95 -16.64
C LEU A 358 -1.87 -2.78 -16.47
N PHE A 359 -1.95 -3.80 -15.63
CA PHE A 359 -0.89 -4.74 -15.31
C PHE A 359 -1.46 -6.15 -15.23
N GLY A 360 -0.65 -7.15 -15.58
CA GLY A 360 -0.89 -8.54 -15.23
C GLY A 360 0.18 -9.02 -14.26
N ILE A 361 -0.23 -9.61 -13.15
CA ILE A 361 0.65 -10.07 -12.08
C ILE A 361 0.26 -11.47 -11.61
N SER A 362 1.26 -12.23 -11.18
CA SER A 362 1.05 -13.45 -10.40
C SER A 362 1.88 -13.38 -9.14
N ALA A 363 1.24 -13.39 -7.98
CA ALA A 363 1.95 -13.35 -6.70
C ALA A 363 2.63 -14.69 -6.38
N LEU A 364 1.98 -15.81 -6.72
CA LEU A 364 2.46 -17.15 -6.41
C LEU A 364 3.22 -17.81 -7.56
N GLY A 365 3.04 -17.34 -8.80
CA GLY A 365 3.63 -17.93 -10.01
C GLY A 365 2.98 -19.24 -10.49
N ALA A 366 2.16 -19.85 -9.63
CA ALA A 366 1.37 -21.04 -9.89
C ALA A 366 0.12 -21.03 -8.99
N PRO A 367 -0.97 -21.70 -9.40
CA PRO A 367 -2.16 -21.82 -8.56
C PRO A 367 -1.85 -22.67 -7.30
N PRO A 368 -2.60 -22.45 -6.20
CA PRO A 368 -2.55 -23.31 -5.03
C PRO A 368 -2.85 -24.78 -5.36
N PRO A 369 -2.38 -25.75 -4.55
CA PRO A 369 -2.71 -27.16 -4.72
C PRO A 369 -4.22 -27.41 -4.64
N ASP A 370 -4.76 -28.26 -5.52
CA ASP A 370 -6.20 -28.55 -5.58
C ASP A 370 -6.72 -29.22 -4.29
N ASP A 371 -5.90 -30.03 -3.64
CA ASP A 371 -6.22 -30.74 -2.39
C ASP A 371 -6.03 -29.86 -1.14
N SER A 372 -5.26 -28.78 -1.24
CA SER A 372 -4.92 -27.87 -0.14
C SER A 372 -4.95 -26.40 -0.61
N PRO A 373 -6.14 -25.84 -0.93
CA PRO A 373 -6.27 -24.49 -1.50
C PRO A 373 -5.91 -23.36 -0.53
N ALA A 374 -5.67 -23.67 0.75
CA ALA A 374 -5.14 -22.74 1.75
C ALA A 374 -3.60 -22.68 1.75
N ASP A 375 -2.93 -23.57 1.03
CA ASP A 375 -1.47 -23.67 1.01
C ASP A 375 -0.88 -22.96 -0.21
N ALA A 376 0.34 -22.48 -0.06
CA ALA A 376 1.15 -21.97 -1.16
C ALA A 376 1.68 -23.13 -2.02
N PRO A 377 2.04 -22.89 -3.29
CA PRO A 377 2.65 -23.93 -4.13
C PRO A 377 3.90 -24.51 -3.47
N ALA A 378 4.09 -25.83 -3.52
CA ALA A 378 5.20 -26.52 -2.85
C ALA A 378 6.61 -25.96 -3.19
N THR A 379 6.77 -25.33 -4.36
CA THR A 379 8.02 -24.69 -4.79
C THR A 379 8.28 -23.30 -4.19
N GLY A 380 7.39 -22.80 -3.33
CA GLY A 380 7.41 -21.41 -2.90
C GLY A 380 6.69 -20.49 -3.88
N PRO A 381 6.32 -19.27 -3.45
CA PRO A 381 5.90 -18.21 -4.35
C PRO A 381 6.99 -17.89 -5.39
N GLN A 382 6.62 -17.88 -6.67
CA GLN A 382 7.48 -17.51 -7.81
C GLN A 382 6.88 -16.28 -8.53
N PRO A 383 6.98 -15.08 -7.94
CA PRO A 383 6.23 -13.93 -8.40
C PRO A 383 6.60 -13.47 -9.80
N VAL A 384 5.58 -13.03 -10.54
CA VAL A 384 5.69 -12.40 -11.85
C VAL A 384 5.03 -11.02 -11.77
N ARG A 385 5.83 -9.97 -12.02
CA ARG A 385 5.45 -8.56 -12.16
C ARG A 385 4.73 -7.94 -10.96
N VAL A 386 4.79 -8.57 -9.79
CA VAL A 386 4.10 -8.11 -8.57
C VAL A 386 4.46 -6.67 -8.18
N GLU A 387 5.67 -6.24 -8.50
CA GLU A 387 6.20 -4.91 -8.23
C GLU A 387 5.70 -3.81 -9.18
N ASP A 388 5.26 -4.17 -10.39
CA ASP A 388 4.99 -3.23 -11.48
C ASP A 388 3.96 -2.15 -11.10
N PRO A 389 2.81 -2.48 -10.45
CA PRO A 389 1.83 -1.48 -10.03
C PRO A 389 2.41 -0.44 -9.08
N LEU A 390 3.16 -0.88 -8.06
CA LEU A 390 3.78 0.03 -7.10
C LEU A 390 4.87 0.85 -7.76
N LEU A 391 5.78 0.24 -8.54
CA LEU A 391 6.86 0.95 -9.19
C LEU A 391 6.34 2.02 -10.16
N TRP A 392 5.23 1.76 -10.86
CA TRP A 392 4.56 2.76 -11.67
C TRP A 392 4.09 3.95 -10.83
N LEU A 393 3.36 3.70 -9.73
CA LEU A 393 2.90 4.75 -8.82
C LEU A 393 4.06 5.57 -8.24
N LEU A 394 5.17 4.91 -7.87
CA LEU A 394 6.38 5.56 -7.39
C LEU A 394 7.07 6.39 -8.48
N ALA A 395 7.14 5.89 -9.72
CA ALA A 395 7.75 6.56 -10.86
C ALA A 395 6.96 7.83 -11.23
N ARG A 396 5.63 7.76 -11.24
CA ARG A 396 4.72 8.91 -11.45
C ARG A 396 4.96 10.05 -10.45
N ARG A 397 5.41 9.71 -9.24
CA ARG A 397 5.74 10.67 -8.17
C ARG A 397 7.22 11.05 -8.12
N GLY A 398 8.02 10.60 -9.09
CA GLY A 398 9.46 10.87 -9.15
C GLY A 398 10.23 10.28 -7.95
N LEU A 399 9.75 9.16 -7.40
CA LEU A 399 10.38 8.48 -6.27
C LEU A 399 11.45 7.49 -6.73
N VAL A 400 11.21 6.78 -7.85
CA VAL A 400 12.18 5.88 -8.46
C VAL A 400 12.77 6.46 -9.75
N PRO A 401 14.03 6.13 -10.10
CA PRO A 401 14.62 6.52 -11.38
C PRO A 401 13.86 5.90 -12.55
N VAL A 402 13.69 6.68 -13.63
CA VAL A 402 13.05 6.22 -14.87
C VAL A 402 14.12 6.06 -15.96
N ALA A 403 14.00 5.00 -16.76
CA ALA A 403 14.84 4.78 -17.93
C ALA A 403 14.59 5.89 -18.96
N LYS A 404 15.67 6.38 -19.58
CA LYS A 404 15.52 7.29 -20.71
C LYS A 404 15.29 6.45 -21.96
N PRO A 405 14.44 6.88 -22.90
CA PRO A 405 14.39 6.24 -24.20
C PRO A 405 15.80 6.24 -24.82
N PRO A 406 16.15 5.21 -25.60
CA PRO A 406 17.40 5.20 -26.35
C PRO A 406 17.50 6.50 -27.13
N ARG A 407 18.65 7.19 -27.03
CA ARG A 407 18.91 8.30 -27.95
C ARG A 407 19.00 7.69 -29.33
N GLU A 408 18.11 8.08 -30.25
CA GLU A 408 18.34 7.84 -31.67
C GLU A 408 19.68 8.52 -32.01
N ASN A 409 20.72 7.70 -32.12
CA ASN A 409 21.97 8.17 -32.69
C ASN A 409 21.65 8.44 -34.15
N GLY A 410 21.41 9.70 -34.50
CA GLY A 410 21.28 10.20 -35.87
C GLY A 410 22.56 10.05 -36.68
N ARG A 411 23.11 8.83 -36.77
CA ARG A 411 24.00 8.44 -37.86
C ARG A 411 23.10 7.86 -38.93
N GLY A 412 22.67 8.75 -39.83
CA GLY A 412 22.08 8.34 -41.09
C GLY A 412 22.96 7.27 -41.73
N VAL A 413 22.33 6.17 -42.10
CA VAL A 413 22.91 5.21 -43.04
C VAL A 413 23.20 6.00 -44.32
N PRO A 414 24.45 6.09 -44.80
CA PRO A 414 24.67 6.57 -46.15
C PRO A 414 24.08 5.49 -47.06
N VAL A 415 23.03 5.88 -47.78
CA VAL A 415 22.58 5.14 -48.96
C VAL A 415 23.75 5.11 -49.93
N ALA A 416 24.23 3.91 -50.25
CA ALA A 416 25.13 3.64 -51.36
C ALA A 416 24.51 2.53 -52.21
#